data_AF-A0A4R5ZW50-F1
#
_entry.id   AF-A0A4R5ZW50-F1
#
_cell.length_a   1.000
_cell.length_b   1.000
_cell.length_c   1.000
_cell.angle_alpha   90.00
_cell.angle_beta   90.00
_cell.angle_gamma   90.00
#
_symmetry.space_group_name_H-M   'P 1'
#
loop_
_entity.id
_entity.type
_entity.pdbx_description
1 polymer ?
#
loop_
_entity_poly.entity_id
_entity_poly.type
_entity_poly.pdbx_seq_one_letter_code
_entity_poly.pdbx_strand_id
1 'polypeptide(L)'
;MQRVMVIGQPGSGKSTFARGLGAATGLPVHHMDHIHWMSGWRERPLAEKLRMVREVEARDAWILEGGLSATYDERAARADTIVHLDAPVLPRLWRVIGRSIGDWGQSRRDLPEGCPEQFGWHQVEFYRWIWRTRHSSREKMLDLKRRFAADKRIVTLRSFREQDAFVNEVRSGV
;
A
#
# COMPACT_ATOMS: atom_id res chain seq x y z
N MET A 1 16.60 -8.46 1.82
CA MET A 1 15.33 -7.84 1.38
C MET A 1 15.64 -6.93 0.20
N GLN A 2 15.04 -7.18 -0.97
CA GLN A 2 15.27 -6.41 -2.21
C GLN A 2 13.96 -6.06 -2.92
N ARG A 3 12.98 -6.96 -2.91
CA ARG A 3 11.67 -6.83 -3.57
C ARG A 3 10.57 -7.02 -2.55
N VAL A 4 9.96 -5.91 -2.13
CA VAL A 4 9.00 -5.86 -1.02
C VAL A 4 7.62 -5.50 -1.52
N MET A 5 6.69 -6.45 -1.41
CA MET A 5 5.28 -6.22 -1.65
C MET A 5 4.61 -5.75 -0.36
N VAL A 6 4.02 -4.56 -0.36
CA VAL A 6 3.34 -4.02 0.82
C VAL A 6 1.84 -3.92 0.56
N ILE A 7 1.04 -4.65 1.34
CA ILE A 7 -0.42 -4.64 1.23
C ILE A 7 -1.09 -4.20 2.52
N GLY A 8 -2.28 -3.64 2.39
CA GLY A 8 -3.07 -3.16 3.51
C GLY A 8 -4.24 -2.30 3.03
N GLN A 9 -5.26 -2.20 3.86
CA GLN A 9 -6.45 -1.40 3.57
C GLN A 9 -6.17 0.10 3.60
N PRO A 10 -7.05 0.97 3.08
CA PRO A 10 -6.89 2.41 3.26
C PRO A 10 -6.81 2.81 4.74
N GLY A 11 -6.03 3.85 5.00
CA GLY A 11 -5.72 4.31 6.36
C GLY A 11 -4.69 3.47 7.13
N SER A 12 -4.24 2.32 6.60
CA SER A 12 -3.31 1.42 7.32
C SER A 12 -1.87 1.94 7.43
N GLY A 13 -1.55 3.07 6.82
CA GLY A 13 -0.21 3.68 6.89
C GLY A 13 0.74 3.28 5.76
N LYS A 14 0.28 2.55 4.72
CA LYS A 14 1.15 2.02 3.64
C LYS A 14 2.15 3.03 3.07
N SER A 15 1.70 4.20 2.62
CA SER A 15 2.60 5.19 2.00
C SER A 15 3.63 5.73 2.99
N THR A 16 3.28 5.86 4.28
CA THR A 16 4.24 6.23 5.33
C THR A 16 5.23 5.10 5.60
N PHE A 17 4.73 3.87 5.76
CA PHE A 17 5.54 2.68 5.98
C PHE A 17 6.52 2.44 4.83
N ALA A 18 6.05 2.51 3.58
CA ALA A 18 6.86 2.28 2.38
C ALA A 18 7.98 3.32 2.25
N ARG A 19 7.70 4.61 2.52
CA ARG A 19 8.73 5.66 2.57
C ARG A 19 9.75 5.43 3.68
N GLY A 20 9.28 5.06 4.88
CA GLY A 20 10.17 4.75 6.01
C GLY A 20 11.08 3.56 5.71
N LEU A 21 10.52 2.51 5.12
CA LEU A 21 11.25 1.31 4.71
C LEU A 21 12.22 1.60 3.56
N GLY A 22 11.81 2.39 2.56
CA GLY A 22 12.68 2.84 1.48
C GLY A 22 13.87 3.65 1.99
N ALA A 23 13.63 4.58 2.92
CA ALA A 23 14.71 5.32 3.58
C ALA A 23 15.64 4.42 4.41
N ALA A 24 15.11 3.37 5.05
CA ALA A 24 15.91 2.43 5.84
C ALA A 24 16.74 1.46 4.99
N THR A 25 16.26 1.12 3.79
CA THR A 25 16.87 0.09 2.93
C THR A 25 17.59 0.63 1.70
N GLY A 26 17.35 1.89 1.33
CA GLY A 26 17.77 2.46 0.05
C GLY A 26 16.96 2.00 -1.16
N LEU A 27 15.91 1.20 -0.98
CA LEU A 27 15.12 0.65 -2.09
C LEU A 27 14.18 1.70 -2.71
N PRO A 28 13.96 1.65 -4.04
CA PRO A 28 13.03 2.56 -4.70
C PRO A 28 11.58 2.24 -4.31
N VAL A 29 10.83 3.26 -3.93
CA VAL A 29 9.42 3.15 -3.50
C VAL A 29 8.49 3.50 -4.65
N HIS A 30 7.55 2.61 -4.93
CA HIS A 30 6.54 2.74 -5.96
C HIS A 30 5.15 2.69 -5.33
N HIS A 31 4.41 3.80 -5.43
CA HIS A 31 3.05 3.90 -4.93
C HIS A 31 2.06 3.47 -6.02
N MET A 32 1.19 2.50 -5.72
CA MET A 32 0.18 2.03 -6.68
C MET A 32 -0.83 3.14 -7.05
N ASP A 33 -1.03 4.13 -6.18
CA ASP A 33 -1.91 5.27 -6.46
C ASP A 33 -1.41 6.09 -7.68
N HIS A 34 -0.09 6.22 -7.88
CA HIS A 34 0.51 6.80 -9.11
C HIS A 34 0.29 5.93 -10.36
N ILE A 35 0.02 4.64 -10.18
CA ILE A 35 -0.32 3.72 -11.27
C ILE A 35 -1.83 3.73 -11.56
N HIS A 36 -2.68 3.89 -10.55
CA HIS A 36 -4.13 3.90 -10.72
C HIS A 36 -4.66 5.16 -11.37
N TRP A 37 -4.07 6.30 -11.03
CA TRP A 37 -4.64 7.60 -11.35
C TRP A 37 -3.75 8.35 -12.33
N MET A 38 -4.39 9.13 -13.18
CA MET A 38 -3.81 10.26 -13.89
C MET A 38 -4.25 11.55 -13.17
N SER A 39 -3.70 12.69 -13.61
CA SER A 39 -4.12 14.00 -13.11
C SER A 39 -5.64 14.19 -13.21
N GLY A 40 -6.23 14.87 -12.22
CA GLY A 40 -7.67 15.15 -12.18
C GLY A 40 -8.52 13.97 -11.75
N TRP A 41 -8.00 13.05 -10.93
CA TRP A 41 -8.70 11.83 -10.49
C TRP A 41 -9.18 10.92 -11.63
N ARG A 42 -8.53 11.01 -12.81
CA ARG A 42 -8.90 10.19 -13.96
C ARG A 42 -8.28 8.80 -13.83
N GLU A 43 -9.12 7.78 -13.73
CA GLU A 43 -8.64 6.40 -13.64
C GLU A 43 -7.90 5.99 -14.92
N ARG A 44 -6.73 5.37 -14.74
CA ARG A 44 -5.93 4.82 -15.85
C ARG A 44 -6.57 3.55 -16.41
N PRO A 45 -6.53 3.28 -17.73
CA PRO A 45 -7.02 2.02 -18.29
C PRO A 45 -6.31 0.80 -17.68
N LEU A 46 -7.04 -0.30 -17.44
CA LEU A 46 -6.50 -1.50 -16.78
C LEU A 46 -5.25 -2.05 -17.47
N ALA A 47 -5.25 -2.12 -18.82
CA ALA A 47 -4.11 -2.61 -19.58
C ALA A 47 -2.83 -1.79 -19.31
N GLU A 48 -2.96 -0.47 -19.17
CA GLU A 48 -1.84 0.41 -18.86
C GLU A 48 -1.39 0.26 -17.41
N LYS A 49 -2.32 0.09 -16.45
CA LYS A 49 -1.98 -0.23 -15.05
C LYS A 49 -1.16 -1.52 -14.95
N LEU A 50 -1.61 -2.58 -15.63
CA LEU A 50 -0.92 -3.87 -15.64
C LEU A 50 0.47 -3.75 -16.24
N ARG A 51 0.62 -3.03 -17.36
CA ARG A 51 1.93 -2.75 -17.98
C ARG A 51 2.87 -2.05 -17.00
N MET A 52 2.44 -0.95 -16.38
CA MET A 52 3.27 -0.19 -15.44
C MET A 52 3.66 -1.00 -14.20
N VAL A 53 2.75 -1.82 -13.67
CA VAL A 53 3.08 -2.71 -12.55
C VAL A 53 4.14 -3.73 -12.95
N ARG A 54 4.02 -4.36 -14.12
CA ARG A 54 5.00 -5.32 -14.63
C ARG A 54 6.37 -4.70 -14.87
N GLU A 55 6.42 -3.45 -15.33
CA GLU A 55 7.67 -2.68 -15.48
C GLU A 55 8.38 -2.47 -14.13
N VAL A 56 7.64 -2.30 -13.03
CA VAL A 56 8.21 -2.22 -11.68
C VAL A 56 8.67 -3.60 -11.21
N GLU A 57 7.83 -4.62 -11.35
CA GLU A 57 8.12 -5.99 -10.92
C GLU A 57 9.35 -6.61 -11.59
N ALA A 58 9.62 -6.22 -12.85
CA ALA A 58 10.76 -6.70 -13.62
C ALA A 58 12.11 -6.19 -13.09
N ARG A 59 12.12 -5.16 -12.24
CA ARG A 59 13.35 -4.60 -11.66
C ARG A 59 13.92 -5.51 -10.57
N ASP A 60 15.23 -5.38 -10.34
CA ASP A 60 15.93 -6.18 -9.34
C ASP A 60 15.57 -5.81 -7.90
N ALA A 61 15.22 -4.53 -7.67
CA ALA A 61 14.96 -3.95 -6.35
C ALA A 61 13.76 -2.99 -6.40
N TRP A 62 12.81 -3.15 -5.46
CA TRP A 62 11.63 -2.31 -5.35
C TRP A 62 10.87 -2.50 -4.03
N ILE A 63 10.19 -1.44 -3.58
CA ILE A 63 9.07 -1.51 -2.63
C ILE A 63 7.83 -1.08 -3.40
N LEU A 64 6.85 -1.96 -3.56
CA LEU A 64 5.61 -1.66 -4.30
C LEU A 64 4.44 -1.78 -3.33
N GLU A 65 3.87 -0.64 -2.92
CA GLU A 65 2.75 -0.60 -2.00
C GLU A 65 1.42 -0.27 -2.66
N GLY A 66 0.36 -0.94 -2.18
CA GLY A 66 -0.99 -0.68 -2.60
C GLY A 66 -1.64 -1.84 -3.35
N GLY A 67 -2.94 -1.68 -3.60
CA GLY A 67 -3.81 -2.74 -4.08
C GLY A 67 -4.00 -2.73 -5.58
N LEU A 68 -3.79 -3.88 -6.22
CA LEU A 68 -4.33 -4.23 -7.54
C LEU A 68 -4.32 -5.76 -7.56
N SER A 69 -5.43 -6.37 -7.14
CA SER A 69 -5.47 -7.82 -6.89
C SER A 69 -5.14 -8.66 -8.10
N ALA A 70 -5.40 -8.15 -9.31
CA ALA A 70 -5.04 -8.80 -10.57
C ALA A 70 -3.53 -9.08 -10.71
N THR A 71 -2.67 -8.35 -9.99
CA THR A 71 -1.21 -8.53 -10.04
C THR A 71 -0.64 -9.12 -8.75
N TYR A 72 -1.48 -9.59 -7.81
CA TYR A 72 -0.95 -10.10 -6.54
C TYR A 72 -0.09 -11.34 -6.73
N ASP A 73 -0.47 -12.22 -7.65
CA ASP A 73 0.24 -13.47 -7.91
C ASP A 73 1.61 -13.22 -8.53
N GLU A 74 1.67 -12.41 -9.59
CA GLU A 74 2.90 -11.99 -10.26
C GLU A 74 3.85 -11.25 -9.28
N ARG A 75 3.32 -10.30 -8.49
CA ARG A 75 4.08 -9.58 -7.45
C ARG A 75 4.60 -10.49 -6.36
N ALA A 76 3.77 -11.36 -5.81
CA ALA A 76 4.15 -12.24 -4.71
C ALA A 76 5.20 -13.26 -5.16
N ALA A 77 5.11 -13.76 -6.39
CA ALA A 77 6.12 -14.63 -6.97
C ALA A 77 7.50 -13.94 -7.09
N ARG A 78 7.52 -12.66 -7.49
CA ARG A 78 8.76 -11.86 -7.64
C ARG A 78 9.30 -11.31 -6.33
N ALA A 79 8.44 -11.00 -5.37
CA ALA A 79 8.84 -10.48 -4.06
C ALA A 79 9.72 -11.50 -3.31
N ASP A 80 10.64 -11.01 -2.48
CA ASP A 80 11.27 -11.82 -1.43
C ASP A 80 10.57 -11.62 -0.08
N THR A 81 9.96 -10.45 0.12
CA THR A 81 9.26 -10.08 1.34
C THR A 81 7.86 -9.56 1.04
N ILE A 82 6.85 -10.08 1.74
CA ILE A 82 5.47 -9.59 1.68
C ILE A 82 5.11 -9.02 3.06
N VAL A 83 4.78 -7.74 3.13
CA VAL A 83 4.37 -7.07 4.35
C VAL A 83 2.88 -6.76 4.32
N HIS A 84 2.15 -7.23 5.32
CA HIS A 84 0.74 -6.95 5.54
C HIS A 84 0.54 -5.95 6.67
N LEU A 85 -0.07 -4.80 6.36
CA LEU A 85 -0.47 -3.81 7.34
C LEU A 85 -1.93 -4.04 7.76
N ASP A 86 -2.13 -4.68 8.90
CA ASP A 86 -3.42 -5.12 9.44
C ASP A 86 -3.87 -4.31 10.67
N ALA A 87 -3.68 -2.99 10.62
CA ALA A 87 -4.11 -2.11 11.70
C ALA A 87 -5.65 -2.17 11.91
N PRO A 88 -6.16 -2.02 13.15
CA PRO A 88 -7.59 -2.04 13.42
C PRO A 88 -8.33 -0.94 12.65
N VAL A 89 -9.61 -1.16 12.32
CA VAL A 89 -10.37 -0.26 11.46
C VAL A 89 -10.56 1.13 12.06
N LEU A 90 -10.77 1.25 13.37
CA LEU A 90 -11.02 2.55 14.01
C LEU A 90 -9.82 3.50 13.90
N PRO A 91 -8.58 3.12 14.29
CA PRO A 91 -7.40 3.94 14.03
C PRO A 91 -7.19 4.28 12.55
N ARG A 92 -7.52 3.36 11.63
CA ARG A 92 -7.42 3.62 10.19
C ARG A 92 -8.39 4.71 9.74
N LEU A 93 -9.64 4.66 10.20
CA LEU A 93 -10.66 5.68 9.90
C LEU A 93 -10.25 7.04 10.45
N TRP A 94 -9.79 7.12 11.70
CA TRP A 94 -9.30 8.37 12.29
C TRP A 94 -8.17 9.02 11.48
N ARG A 95 -7.25 8.22 10.96
CA ARG A 95 -6.17 8.72 10.08
C ARG A 95 -6.69 9.22 8.74
N VAL A 96 -7.67 8.53 8.16
CA VAL A 96 -8.29 9.00 6.89
C VAL A 96 -8.99 10.32 7.13
N ILE A 97 -9.77 10.46 8.21
CA ILE A 97 -10.44 11.71 8.57
C ILE A 97 -9.44 12.85 8.79
N GLY A 98 -8.44 12.64 9.64
CA GLY A 98 -7.41 13.64 9.91
C GLY A 98 -6.65 14.06 8.65
N ARG A 99 -6.38 13.11 7.74
CA ARG A 99 -5.78 13.39 6.44
C ARG A 99 -6.71 14.21 5.55
N SER A 100 -7.98 13.83 5.42
CA SER A 100 -8.95 14.56 4.58
C SER A 100 -9.14 16.00 5.04
N ILE A 101 -8.97 16.28 6.35
CA ILE A 101 -9.00 17.65 6.89
C ILE A 101 -7.68 18.37 6.59
N GLY A 102 -6.52 17.75 6.84
CA GLY A 102 -5.21 18.39 6.72
C GLY A 102 -4.74 18.61 5.27
N ASP A 103 -5.03 17.67 4.37
CA ASP A 103 -4.61 17.72 2.96
C ASP A 103 -5.72 18.32 2.06
N TRP A 104 -6.70 19.00 2.66
CA TRP A 104 -7.85 19.53 1.93
C TRP A 104 -7.42 20.49 0.81
N GLY A 105 -7.93 20.26 -0.40
CA GLY A 105 -7.58 21.06 -1.57
C GLY A 105 -6.18 20.80 -2.12
N GLN A 106 -5.40 19.89 -1.53
CA GLN A 106 -4.03 19.56 -1.93
C GLN A 106 -3.93 18.14 -2.48
N SER A 107 -3.02 17.94 -3.44
CA SER A 107 -2.69 16.59 -3.93
C SER A 107 -1.68 15.94 -2.99
N ARG A 108 -1.94 14.70 -2.59
CA ARG A 108 -1.00 13.94 -1.75
C ARG A 108 0.26 13.59 -2.54
N ARG A 109 1.40 13.46 -1.85
CA ARG A 109 2.69 13.09 -2.49
C ARG A 109 2.67 11.73 -3.20
N ASP A 110 1.80 10.83 -2.74
CA ASP A 110 1.59 9.50 -3.31
C ASP A 110 0.48 9.46 -4.39
N LEU A 111 -0.08 10.62 -4.75
CA LEU A 111 -1.01 10.80 -5.87
C LEU A 111 -0.37 11.65 -6.98
N PRO A 112 -0.78 11.47 -8.24
CA PRO A 112 -0.46 12.40 -9.30
C PRO A 112 -0.93 13.83 -8.98
N GLU A 113 -0.31 14.83 -9.61
CA GLU A 113 -0.73 16.23 -9.49
C GLU A 113 -2.18 16.44 -9.94
N GLY A 114 -2.88 17.38 -9.32
CA GLY A 114 -4.26 17.70 -9.68
C GLY A 114 -5.29 16.68 -9.15
N CYS A 115 -4.93 15.89 -8.15
CA CYS A 115 -5.83 15.00 -7.42
C CYS A 115 -6.07 15.53 -5.99
N PRO A 116 -6.73 16.70 -5.82
CA PRO A 116 -6.94 17.27 -4.50
C PRO A 116 -7.88 16.39 -3.67
N GLU A 117 -7.64 16.29 -2.37
CA GLU A 117 -8.63 15.71 -1.44
C GLU A 117 -9.88 16.60 -1.44
N GLN A 118 -11.03 15.99 -1.71
CA GLN A 118 -12.34 16.68 -1.80
C GLN A 118 -13.25 16.21 -0.66
N PHE A 119 -14.08 17.11 -0.13
CA PHE A 119 -15.22 16.73 0.73
C PHE A 119 -16.46 16.60 -0.14
N GLY A 120 -17.18 15.49 0.02
CA GLY A 120 -18.43 15.25 -0.70
C GLY A 120 -18.99 13.86 -0.44
N TRP A 121 -20.10 13.52 -1.12
CA TRP A 121 -20.75 12.21 -1.03
C TRP A 121 -19.79 11.05 -1.31
N HIS A 122 -18.81 11.27 -2.21
CA HIS A 122 -17.75 10.30 -2.52
C HIS A 122 -16.92 9.89 -1.29
N GLN A 123 -16.72 10.77 -0.31
CA GLN A 123 -15.99 10.42 0.91
C GLN A 123 -16.83 9.53 1.83
N VAL A 124 -18.14 9.78 1.92
CA VAL A 124 -19.06 8.91 2.70
C VAL A 124 -19.08 7.51 2.10
N GLU A 125 -19.19 7.40 0.78
CA GLU A 125 -19.08 6.12 0.07
C GLU A 125 -17.72 5.46 0.29
N PHE A 126 -16.63 6.24 0.32
CA PHE A 126 -15.30 5.72 0.63
C PHE A 126 -15.19 5.17 2.06
N TYR A 127 -15.71 5.87 3.08
CA TYR A 127 -15.75 5.36 4.45
C TYR A 127 -16.60 4.09 4.58
N ARG A 128 -17.78 4.08 3.93
CA ARG A 128 -18.66 2.91 3.86
C ARG A 128 -17.97 1.74 3.18
N TRP A 129 -17.22 2.00 2.11
CA TRP A 129 -16.40 1.00 1.42
C TRP A 129 -15.30 0.46 2.34
N ILE A 130 -14.54 1.32 3.05
CA ILE A 130 -13.51 0.89 4.02
C ILE A 130 -14.11 -0.05 5.07
N TRP A 131 -15.30 0.29 5.57
CA TRP A 131 -16.00 -0.55 6.55
C TRP A 131 -16.43 -1.90 5.96
N ARG A 132 -17.00 -1.90 4.75
CA ARG A 132 -17.44 -3.13 4.07
C ARG A 132 -16.27 -4.03 3.71
N THR A 133 -15.15 -3.48 3.24
CA THR A 133 -13.99 -4.24 2.77
C THR A 133 -12.96 -4.52 3.88
N ARG A 134 -13.27 -4.20 5.14
CA ARG A 134 -12.32 -4.26 6.27
C ARG A 134 -11.63 -5.61 6.48
N HIS A 135 -12.24 -6.72 6.05
CA HIS A 135 -11.69 -8.07 6.14
C HIS A 135 -11.03 -8.57 4.84
N SER A 136 -11.29 -7.92 3.70
CA SER A 136 -10.81 -8.38 2.38
C SER A 136 -9.28 -8.44 2.26
N SER A 137 -8.54 -7.58 2.96
CA SER A 137 -7.07 -7.67 3.00
C SER A 137 -6.58 -8.91 3.75
N ARG A 138 -7.27 -9.28 4.84
CA ARG A 138 -6.94 -10.48 5.61
C ARG A 138 -7.18 -11.74 4.80
N GLU A 139 -8.30 -11.83 4.10
CA GLU A 139 -8.61 -12.95 3.20
C GLU A 139 -7.54 -13.11 2.12
N LYS A 140 -7.18 -12.01 1.44
CA LYS A 140 -6.10 -12.00 0.43
C LYS A 140 -4.74 -12.39 1.03
N MET A 141 -4.43 -11.93 2.24
CA MET A 141 -3.18 -12.31 2.91
C MET A 141 -3.18 -13.77 3.35
N LEU A 142 -4.31 -14.34 3.78
CA LEU A 142 -4.41 -15.76 4.10
C LEU A 142 -4.12 -16.62 2.86
N ASP A 143 -4.67 -16.23 1.72
CA ASP A 143 -4.39 -16.89 0.44
C ASP A 143 -2.91 -16.78 0.04
N LEU A 144 -2.30 -15.59 0.11
CA LEU A 144 -0.86 -15.41 -0.14
C LEU A 144 0.01 -16.25 0.80
N LYS A 145 -0.35 -16.33 2.10
CA LYS A 145 0.36 -17.17 3.06
C LYS A 145 0.30 -18.65 2.68
N ARG A 146 -0.87 -19.15 2.28
CA ARG A 146 -1.01 -20.55 1.85
C ARG A 146 -0.11 -20.88 0.67
N ARG A 147 0.07 -19.93 -0.25
CA ARG A 147 0.80 -20.17 -1.52
C ARG A 147 2.29 -19.87 -1.45
N PHE A 148 2.73 -18.93 -0.60
CA PHE A 148 4.09 -18.39 -0.66
C PHE A 148 4.86 -18.44 0.67
N ALA A 149 4.25 -18.86 1.79
CA ALA A 149 4.94 -18.84 3.09
C ALA A 149 6.14 -19.81 3.19
N ALA A 150 6.23 -20.81 2.32
CA ALA A 150 7.37 -21.73 2.28
C ALA A 150 8.66 -21.05 1.78
N ASP A 151 8.54 -20.15 0.80
CA ASP A 151 9.68 -19.58 0.08
C ASP A 151 9.92 -18.09 0.36
N LYS A 152 8.92 -17.41 0.92
CA LYS A 152 8.91 -15.95 1.06
C LYS A 152 8.81 -15.52 2.52
N ARG A 153 9.50 -14.43 2.87
CA ARG A 153 9.33 -13.79 4.19
C ARG A 153 7.99 -13.05 4.21
N ILE A 154 7.03 -13.53 4.98
CA ILE A 154 5.72 -12.88 5.14
C ILE A 154 5.59 -12.29 6.55
N VAL A 155 5.40 -10.97 6.64
CA VAL A 155 5.28 -10.24 7.91
C VAL A 155 3.89 -9.64 8.01
N THR A 156 3.24 -9.77 9.17
CA THR A 156 1.94 -9.11 9.44
C THR A 156 2.10 -8.16 10.62
N LEU A 157 1.89 -6.86 10.35
CA LEU A 157 2.03 -5.78 11.31
C LEU A 157 0.63 -5.28 11.67
N ARG A 158 0.20 -5.55 12.90
CA ARG A 158 -1.17 -5.34 13.40
C ARG A 158 -1.37 -3.98 14.05
N SER A 159 -0.32 -3.20 14.22
CA SER A 159 -0.39 -1.86 14.81
C SER A 159 0.60 -0.91 14.15
N PHE A 160 0.39 0.40 14.31
CA PHE A 160 1.36 1.39 13.85
C PHE A 160 2.69 1.30 14.61
N ARG A 161 2.64 0.91 15.90
CA ARG A 161 3.86 0.66 16.68
C ARG A 161 4.67 -0.49 16.11
N GLU A 162 4.03 -1.58 15.69
CA GLU A 162 4.72 -2.68 15.00
C GLU A 162 5.29 -2.24 13.64
N GLN A 163 4.61 -1.33 12.93
CA GLN A 163 5.14 -0.73 11.69
C GLN A 163 6.43 0.06 11.96
N ASP A 164 6.40 0.93 12.95
CA ASP A 164 7.56 1.75 13.31
C ASP A 164 8.71 0.89 13.84
N ALA A 165 8.40 -0.11 14.67
CA ALA A 165 9.39 -1.07 15.19
C ALA A 165 10.06 -1.83 14.05
N PHE A 166 9.29 -2.34 13.08
CA PHE A 166 9.83 -3.05 11.92
C PHE A 166 10.76 -2.17 11.07
N VAL A 167 10.37 -0.91 10.81
CA VAL A 167 11.23 0.01 10.05
C VAL A 167 12.51 0.33 10.81
N ASN A 168 12.44 0.47 12.13
CA ASN A 168 13.61 0.74 12.97
C ASN A 168 14.56 -0.47 13.05
N GLU A 169 14.03 -1.69 13.19
CA GLU A 169 14.78 -2.95 13.14
C GLU A 169 15.60 -3.02 11.84
N VAL A 170 14.92 -2.85 10.69
CA VAL A 170 15.56 -2.85 9.37
C VAL A 170 16.62 -1.75 9.25
N ARG A 171 16.36 -0.55 9.79
CA ARG A 171 17.34 0.56 9.77
C ARG A 171 18.58 0.26 10.60
N SER A 172 18.42 -0.41 11.74
CA SER A 172 19.54 -0.80 12.62
C SER A 172 20.38 -1.96 12.08
N GLY A 173 19.92 -2.64 11.02
CA GLY A 173 20.57 -3.84 10.50
C GLY A 173 20.51 -5.04 11.46
N VAL A 174 19.58 -5.00 12.42
CA VAL A 174 19.29 -6.06 13.40
C VAL A 174 18.16 -6.93 12.88
#